data_AF-A0A1H1F8V5-F1
#
_entry.id   AF-A0A1H1F8V5-F1
#
_cell.length_a   1.000
_cell.length_b   1.000
_cell.length_c   1.000
_cell.angle_alpha   90.00
_cell.angle_beta   90.00
_cell.angle_gamma   90.00
#
_symmetry.space_group_name_H-M   'P 1'
#
loop_
_entity.id
_entity.type
_entity.pdbx_description
1 polymer ?
#
loop_
_entity_poly.entity_id
_entity_poly.type
_entity_poly.pdbx_seq_one_letter_code
_entity_poly.pdbx_strand_id
1 'polypeptide(L)'
;MKKIHCPERHDWKQTAENLGFLFHTIDGEPYWDESAYYQFTLKQIEHDLEDPTTEIHDMCMDLVARVVQSEELLERLSIPAPFFDMIKTSWLEGHPHLYGRMDFSYNGTGPAKLLELNYDTPTSLYEAAAFQWGWLEQCIERGLLPKHADQFNSIDTKLHQAFAQLQVNQPFYFASMKGSTEDKGTTDYLRLVAEKVGIESRHIDIEDIGLTSEGRFVDLQDRWIPHLFKLHAWEFIFHEPFGSAIAESDTQFFEPAWKSILSNKGILPLLWEFNKGHPNLLAAHLDTEPGKAVPKGWVRKPFFSREGANIELQTADGLIVKEDGPYTDAPFILQEFAPLPRFGDSYTLIGSWVIGDQAAGIGVREDNSLITKDSSRFLPHLILG
;
A
#
# COMPACT_ATOMS: atom_id res chain seq x y z
N MET A 1 -16.59 5.15 13.83
CA MET A 1 -16.83 4.82 12.42
C MET A 1 -18.31 4.51 12.21
N LYS A 2 -18.93 5.15 11.23
CA LYS A 2 -20.32 4.89 10.79
C LYS A 2 -20.38 4.97 9.27
N LYS A 3 -21.14 4.09 8.61
CA LYS A 3 -21.50 4.23 7.20
C LYS A 3 -22.76 5.08 7.07
N ILE A 4 -22.71 6.14 6.27
CA ILE A 4 -23.84 7.03 6.02
C ILE A 4 -24.18 6.98 4.53
N HIS A 5 -25.40 6.59 4.19
CA HIS A 5 -25.87 6.59 2.82
C HIS A 5 -26.16 8.02 2.35
N CYS A 6 -25.77 8.31 1.11
CA CYS A 6 -25.99 9.60 0.47
C CYS A 6 -26.28 9.43 -1.02
N PRO A 7 -26.99 10.40 -1.65
CA PRO A 7 -27.07 10.43 -3.10
C PRO A 7 -25.68 10.73 -3.68
N GLU A 8 -25.32 9.99 -4.73
CA GLU A 8 -24.10 10.24 -5.50
C GLU A 8 -24.14 11.62 -6.18
N ARG A 9 -22.98 12.25 -6.41
CA ARG A 9 -22.92 13.45 -7.25
C ARG A 9 -23.26 13.05 -8.69
N HIS A 10 -24.30 13.63 -9.27
CA HIS A 10 -24.79 13.28 -10.62
C HIS A 10 -23.73 13.34 -11.75
N ASP A 11 -22.65 14.08 -11.56
CA ASP A 11 -21.55 14.32 -12.51
C ASP A 11 -20.20 13.72 -12.06
N TRP A 12 -20.18 12.83 -11.05
CA TRP A 12 -18.91 12.30 -10.51
C TRP A 12 -18.10 11.54 -11.56
N LYS A 13 -18.75 10.79 -12.46
CA LYS A 13 -18.06 10.05 -13.54
C LYS A 13 -17.36 10.99 -14.51
N GLN A 14 -18.07 12.03 -14.95
CA GLN A 14 -17.47 13.06 -15.82
C GLN A 14 -16.31 13.77 -15.11
N THR A 15 -16.46 14.01 -13.80
CA THR A 15 -15.39 14.58 -12.97
C THR A 15 -14.19 13.64 -12.89
N ALA A 16 -14.40 12.34 -12.69
CA ALA A 16 -13.35 11.32 -12.68
C ALA A 16 -12.57 11.29 -14.00
N GLU A 17 -13.27 11.22 -15.13
CA GLU A 17 -12.68 11.24 -16.48
C GLU A 17 -11.85 12.51 -16.72
N ASN A 18 -12.39 13.68 -16.35
CA ASN A 18 -11.70 14.98 -16.52
C ASN A 18 -10.43 15.09 -15.67
N LEU A 19 -10.39 14.41 -14.52
CA LEU A 19 -9.25 14.40 -13.60
C LEU A 19 -8.29 13.22 -13.84
N GLY A 20 -8.50 12.43 -14.89
CA GLY A 20 -7.64 11.31 -15.27
C GLY A 20 -7.85 10.03 -14.46
N PHE A 21 -8.94 9.92 -13.69
CA PHE A 21 -9.29 8.71 -12.95
C PHE A 21 -10.01 7.69 -13.85
N LEU A 22 -9.25 6.97 -14.68
CA LEU A 22 -9.80 6.16 -15.77
C LEU A 22 -10.26 4.74 -15.38
N PHE A 23 -10.11 4.35 -14.11
CA PHE A 23 -10.46 3.01 -13.59
C PHE A 23 -11.48 3.10 -12.44
N HIS A 24 -12.30 4.15 -12.44
CA HIS A 24 -13.36 4.37 -11.45
C HIS A 24 -14.50 3.32 -11.51
N THR A 25 -14.52 2.48 -12.55
CA THR A 25 -15.46 1.38 -12.79
C THR A 25 -14.69 0.22 -13.40
N ILE A 26 -14.81 -0.97 -12.81
CA ILE A 26 -14.09 -2.18 -13.22
C ILE A 26 -15.15 -3.21 -13.63
N ASP A 27 -15.04 -3.75 -14.84
CA ASP A 27 -15.98 -4.74 -15.40
C ASP A 27 -17.47 -4.34 -15.33
N GLY A 28 -17.76 -3.03 -15.37
CA GLY A 28 -19.11 -2.47 -15.29
C GLY A 28 -19.63 -2.27 -13.86
N GLU A 29 -18.90 -2.72 -12.85
CA GLU A 29 -19.20 -2.52 -11.43
C GLU A 29 -18.47 -1.27 -10.89
N PRO A 30 -19.06 -0.53 -9.95
CA PRO A 30 -18.41 0.63 -9.36
C PRO A 30 -17.14 0.19 -8.64
N TYR A 31 -16.02 0.85 -8.93
CA TYR A 31 -14.84 0.79 -8.09
C TYR A 31 -14.85 1.97 -7.12
N TRP A 32 -14.99 3.19 -7.61
CA TRP A 32 -15.33 4.35 -6.78
C TRP A 32 -16.84 4.37 -6.50
N ASP A 33 -17.23 4.42 -5.23
CA ASP A 33 -18.63 4.34 -4.79
C ASP A 33 -19.01 5.55 -3.90
N GLU A 34 -19.89 6.42 -4.40
CA GLU A 34 -20.42 7.59 -3.68
C GLU A 34 -21.81 7.35 -3.05
N SER A 35 -22.34 6.13 -3.12
CA SER A 35 -23.66 5.79 -2.55
C SER A 35 -23.67 5.85 -1.02
N ALA A 36 -22.48 5.89 -0.41
CA ALA A 36 -22.26 6.14 1.00
C ALA A 36 -20.88 6.74 1.25
N TYR A 37 -20.68 7.28 2.43
CA TYR A 37 -19.37 7.65 2.97
C TYR A 37 -19.20 7.11 4.40
N TYR A 38 -17.94 7.06 4.84
CA TYR A 38 -17.60 6.71 6.20
C TYR A 38 -17.34 7.94 7.07
N GLN A 39 -18.09 8.05 8.17
CA GLN A 39 -17.93 9.10 9.15
C GLN A 39 -17.10 8.63 10.35
N PHE A 40 -16.10 9.43 10.70
CA PHE A 40 -15.28 9.32 11.89
C PHE A 40 -15.44 10.57 12.76
N THR A 41 -15.28 10.42 14.08
CA THR A 41 -15.02 11.57 14.96
C THR A 41 -13.53 11.90 14.93
N LEU A 42 -13.14 13.13 15.23
CA LEU A 42 -11.72 13.49 15.27
C LEU A 42 -10.89 12.56 16.18
N LYS A 43 -11.42 12.26 17.38
CA LYS A 43 -10.78 11.32 18.32
C LYS A 43 -10.53 9.91 17.75
N GLN A 44 -11.39 9.42 16.86
CA GLN A 44 -11.22 8.11 16.23
C GLN A 44 -10.11 8.15 15.18
N ILE A 45 -9.98 9.27 14.46
CA ILE A 45 -8.86 9.47 13.56
C ILE A 45 -7.56 9.54 14.36
N GLU A 46 -7.45 10.48 15.30
CA GLU A 46 -6.20 10.75 16.02
C GLU A 46 -5.74 9.51 16.80
N HIS A 47 -6.58 9.00 17.71
CA HIS A 47 -6.13 7.96 18.66
C HIS A 47 -6.21 6.53 18.12
N ASP A 48 -7.14 6.24 17.20
CA ASP A 48 -7.37 4.85 16.78
C ASP A 48 -6.73 4.54 15.42
N LEU A 49 -6.32 5.55 14.63
CA LEU A 49 -5.75 5.37 13.29
C LEU A 49 -4.41 6.11 13.10
N GLU A 50 -4.34 7.42 13.34
CA GLU A 50 -3.12 8.22 13.12
C GLU A 50 -1.99 7.84 14.10
N ASP A 51 -2.28 7.85 15.41
CA ASP A 51 -1.31 7.46 16.45
C ASP A 51 -0.81 6.02 16.23
N PRO A 52 -1.68 4.98 16.05
CA PRO A 52 -1.21 3.63 15.78
C PRO A 52 -0.46 3.46 14.48
N THR A 53 -0.80 4.22 13.42
CA THR A 53 -0.05 4.18 12.15
C THR A 53 1.36 4.68 12.37
N THR A 54 1.52 5.76 13.14
CA THR A 54 2.83 6.30 13.49
C THR A 54 3.64 5.32 14.34
N GLU A 55 3.04 4.79 15.42
CA GLU A 55 3.72 3.84 16.32
C GLU A 55 4.13 2.54 15.59
N ILE A 56 3.25 2.01 14.73
CA ILE A 56 3.57 0.83 13.92
C ILE A 56 4.67 1.14 12.90
N HIS A 57 4.67 2.34 12.32
CA HIS A 57 5.70 2.72 11.37
C HIS A 57 7.08 2.76 12.02
N ASP A 58 7.17 3.35 13.22
CA ASP A 58 8.40 3.37 14.02
C ASP A 58 8.88 1.94 14.35
N MET A 59 7.95 1.06 14.79
CA MET A 59 8.27 -0.36 15.01
C MET A 59 8.77 -1.06 13.74
N CYS A 60 8.25 -0.69 12.56
CA CYS A 60 8.71 -1.22 11.28
C CYS A 60 10.13 -0.73 10.94
N MET A 61 10.43 0.56 11.17
CA MET A 61 11.78 1.11 10.94
C MET A 61 12.81 0.46 11.87
N ASP A 62 12.48 0.29 13.15
CA ASP A 62 13.29 -0.43 14.12
C ASP A 62 13.53 -1.89 13.71
N LEU A 63 12.51 -2.54 13.14
CA LEU A 63 12.62 -3.91 12.68
C LEU A 63 13.49 -4.02 11.42
N VAL A 64 13.36 -3.11 10.45
CA VAL A 64 14.24 -3.04 9.28
C VAL A 64 15.70 -2.90 9.73
N ALA A 65 15.99 -1.98 10.65
CA ALA A 65 17.34 -1.76 11.18
C ALA A 65 17.97 -3.03 11.78
N ARG A 66 17.16 -3.93 12.33
CA ARG A 66 17.61 -5.24 12.86
C ARG A 66 17.80 -6.26 11.73
N VAL A 67 16.82 -6.37 10.83
CA VAL A 67 16.80 -7.38 9.76
C VAL A 67 17.97 -7.18 8.80
N VAL A 68 18.29 -5.95 8.41
CA VAL A 68 19.41 -5.66 7.49
C VAL A 68 20.79 -6.04 8.05
N GLN A 69 20.90 -6.31 9.36
CA GLN A 69 22.15 -6.75 10.02
C GLN A 69 22.20 -8.28 10.23
N SER A 70 21.18 -9.03 9.80
CA SER A 70 21.07 -10.47 10.06
C SER A 70 20.66 -11.22 8.79
N GLU A 71 21.63 -11.92 8.19
CA GLU A 71 21.37 -12.83 7.07
C GLU A 71 20.33 -13.89 7.44
N GLU A 72 20.34 -14.41 8.68
CA GLU A 72 19.32 -15.34 9.18
C GLU A 72 17.90 -14.74 9.11
N LEU A 73 17.73 -13.46 9.48
CA LEU A 73 16.42 -12.80 9.39
C LEU A 73 16.02 -12.53 7.94
N LEU A 74 16.96 -12.16 7.07
CA LEU A 74 16.71 -11.99 5.64
C LEU A 74 16.31 -13.32 4.97
N GLU A 75 16.98 -14.43 5.31
CA GLU A 75 16.62 -15.79 4.87
C GLU A 75 15.24 -16.20 5.39
N ARG A 76 14.91 -15.88 6.66
CA ARG A 76 13.56 -16.12 7.22
C ARG A 76 12.47 -15.38 6.45
N LEU A 77 12.79 -14.26 5.80
CA LEU A 77 11.90 -13.52 4.91
C LEU A 77 11.92 -14.04 3.47
N SER A 78 12.63 -15.14 3.17
CA SER A 78 12.76 -15.67 1.80
C SER A 78 13.34 -14.65 0.81
N ILE A 79 14.15 -13.71 1.30
CA ILE A 79 14.92 -12.82 0.43
C ILE A 79 16.09 -13.64 -0.14
N PRO A 80 16.39 -13.57 -1.45
CA PRO A 80 17.50 -14.33 -2.00
C PRO A 80 18.86 -13.73 -1.58
N ALA A 81 19.78 -14.60 -1.16
CA ALA A 81 21.10 -14.20 -0.64
C ALA A 81 21.90 -13.22 -1.53
N PRO A 82 21.86 -13.29 -2.88
CA PRO A 82 22.55 -12.30 -3.73
C PRO A 82 22.11 -10.84 -3.52
N PHE A 83 20.95 -10.59 -2.90
CA PHE A 83 20.43 -9.24 -2.67
C PHE A 83 20.62 -8.72 -1.25
N PHE A 84 21.19 -9.51 -0.34
CA PHE A 84 21.37 -9.11 1.07
C PHE A 84 22.20 -7.84 1.20
N ASP A 85 23.33 -7.77 0.50
CA ASP A 85 24.20 -6.59 0.53
C ASP A 85 23.53 -5.37 -0.10
N MET A 86 22.77 -5.54 -1.18
CA MET A 86 22.01 -4.44 -1.81
C MET A 86 20.97 -3.85 -0.84
N ILE A 87 20.20 -4.71 -0.19
CA ILE A 87 19.20 -4.31 0.80
C ILE A 87 19.85 -3.58 1.98
N LYS A 88 20.92 -4.17 2.54
CA LYS A 88 21.67 -3.57 3.63
C LYS A 88 22.27 -2.22 3.26
N THR A 89 22.84 -2.11 2.06
CA THR A 89 23.44 -0.88 1.54
C THR A 89 22.38 0.20 1.39
N SER A 90 21.22 -0.13 0.78
CA SER A 90 20.12 0.83 0.62
C SER A 90 19.62 1.41 1.94
N TRP A 91 19.65 0.62 3.03
CA TRP A 91 19.32 1.11 4.37
C TRP A 91 20.43 1.97 4.98
N LEU A 92 21.68 1.49 4.97
CA LEU A 92 22.80 2.17 5.62
C LEU A 92 23.16 3.50 4.96
N GLU A 93 22.98 3.61 3.65
CA GLU A 93 23.17 4.85 2.90
C GLU A 93 21.97 5.79 2.98
N GLY A 94 20.87 5.36 3.61
CA GLY A 94 19.66 6.17 3.75
C GLY A 94 18.97 6.44 2.41
N HIS A 95 18.86 5.42 1.56
CA HIS A 95 18.16 5.57 0.27
C HIS A 95 16.73 6.07 0.51
N PRO A 96 16.34 7.16 -0.17
CA PRO A 96 15.08 7.85 0.10
C PRO A 96 13.87 6.97 -0.23
N HIS A 97 12.78 7.18 0.51
CA HIS A 97 11.51 6.51 0.33
C HIS A 97 10.36 7.51 0.35
N LEU A 98 9.23 7.18 -0.29
CA LEU A 98 8.12 8.11 -0.45
C LEU A 98 6.91 7.73 0.38
N TYR A 99 6.44 6.48 0.30
CA TYR A 99 5.12 6.13 0.84
C TYR A 99 4.95 4.66 1.19
N GLY A 100 3.94 4.38 1.99
CA GLY A 100 3.49 3.04 2.37
C GLY A 100 2.03 3.06 2.80
N ARG A 101 1.38 1.89 2.79
CA ARG A 101 -0.01 1.73 3.24
C ARG A 101 -0.11 0.56 4.20
N MET A 102 -0.67 0.80 5.38
CA MET A 102 -1.02 -0.23 6.35
C MET A 102 -2.49 -0.58 6.22
N ASP A 103 -2.82 -1.85 6.15
CA ASP A 103 -4.21 -2.28 6.08
C ASP A 103 -4.68 -2.71 7.47
N PHE A 104 -5.78 -2.12 7.93
CA PHE A 104 -6.34 -2.30 9.28
C PHE A 104 -7.76 -2.86 9.24
N SER A 105 -8.07 -3.75 10.18
CA SER A 105 -9.45 -4.00 10.62
C SER A 105 -9.79 -3.07 11.79
N TYR A 106 -10.78 -2.19 11.60
CA TYR A 106 -11.20 -1.23 12.61
C TYR A 106 -12.70 -0.92 12.51
N ASN A 107 -13.45 -1.17 13.58
CA ASN A 107 -14.91 -1.02 13.58
C ASN A 107 -15.41 0.30 14.19
N GLY A 108 -14.50 1.23 14.52
CA GLY A 108 -14.85 2.45 15.26
C GLY A 108 -14.72 2.35 16.79
N THR A 109 -14.34 1.19 17.32
CA THR A 109 -14.17 0.94 18.76
C THR A 109 -12.96 0.06 19.04
N GLY A 110 -12.15 0.45 20.03
CA GLY A 110 -10.93 -0.27 20.39
C GLY A 110 -9.82 -0.13 19.35
N PRO A 111 -8.71 -0.86 19.51
CA PRO A 111 -7.53 -0.70 18.65
C PRO A 111 -7.78 -1.19 17.22
N ALA A 112 -7.32 -0.43 16.22
CA ALA A 112 -7.23 -0.88 14.84
C ALA A 112 -6.21 -2.04 14.72
N LYS A 113 -6.60 -3.18 14.14
CA LYS A 113 -5.76 -4.38 14.04
C LYS A 113 -5.02 -4.43 12.71
N LEU A 114 -3.69 -4.43 12.74
CA LEU A 114 -2.83 -4.48 11.55
C LEU A 114 -2.97 -5.83 10.86
N LEU A 115 -3.40 -5.81 9.59
CA LEU A 115 -3.60 -6.99 8.76
C LEU A 115 -2.39 -7.27 7.87
N GLU A 116 -1.82 -6.22 7.28
CA GLU A 116 -0.62 -6.29 6.43
C GLU A 116 0.02 -4.91 6.21
N LEU A 117 1.23 -4.92 5.64
CA LEU A 117 2.02 -3.77 5.27
C LEU A 117 2.24 -3.79 3.75
N ASN A 118 1.82 -2.74 3.06
CA ASN A 118 2.05 -2.53 1.63
C ASN A 118 3.04 -1.37 1.45
N TYR A 119 4.34 -1.66 1.46
CA TYR A 119 5.38 -0.64 1.53
C TYR A 119 6.20 -0.46 0.24
N ASP A 120 6.04 -1.33 -0.75
CA ASP A 120 6.80 -1.27 -2.00
C ASP A 120 5.97 -0.67 -3.16
N THR A 121 4.80 -1.26 -3.44
CA THR A 121 3.93 -0.85 -4.56
C THR A 121 2.45 -0.66 -4.18
N PRO A 122 2.11 0.07 -3.09
CA PRO A 122 0.70 0.25 -2.73
C PRO A 122 -0.05 1.14 -3.73
N THR A 123 -1.13 0.62 -4.33
CA THR A 123 -2.07 1.38 -5.17
C THR A 123 -3.18 2.03 -4.33
N SER A 124 -4.21 2.57 -4.97
CA SER A 124 -5.27 3.40 -4.35
C SER A 124 -4.82 4.76 -3.79
N LEU A 125 -3.61 5.20 -4.15
CA LEU A 125 -3.03 6.45 -3.64
C LEU A 125 -3.79 7.67 -4.18
N TYR A 126 -4.11 7.68 -5.47
CA TYR A 126 -4.79 8.81 -6.11
C TYR A 126 -6.20 9.02 -5.53
N GLU A 127 -6.91 7.93 -5.28
CA GLU A 127 -8.24 7.89 -4.69
C GLU A 127 -8.21 8.46 -3.29
N ALA A 128 -7.24 8.01 -2.48
CA ALA A 128 -7.06 8.46 -1.12
C ALA A 128 -6.52 9.90 -1.01
N ALA A 129 -5.60 10.31 -1.88
CA ALA A 129 -4.96 11.62 -1.76
C ALA A 129 -5.79 12.74 -2.40
N ALA A 130 -6.29 12.51 -3.62
CA ALA A 130 -6.82 13.56 -4.47
C ALA A 130 -8.33 13.43 -4.69
N PHE A 131 -8.81 12.26 -5.13
CA PHE A 131 -10.20 12.14 -5.59
C PHE A 131 -11.21 12.26 -4.44
N GLN A 132 -10.92 11.63 -3.29
CA GLN A 132 -11.79 11.77 -2.12
C GLN A 132 -11.77 13.18 -1.50
N TRP A 133 -10.67 13.92 -1.62
CA TRP A 133 -10.61 15.32 -1.20
C TRP A 133 -11.51 16.18 -2.10
N GLY A 134 -11.39 15.98 -3.42
CA GLY A 134 -12.28 16.62 -4.38
C GLY A 134 -13.75 16.27 -4.18
N TRP A 135 -14.07 15.05 -3.74
CA TRP A 135 -15.41 14.67 -3.31
C TRP A 135 -15.89 15.48 -2.11
N LEU A 136 -15.08 15.62 -1.06
CA LEU A 136 -15.44 16.39 0.14
C LEU A 136 -15.73 17.85 -0.22
N GLU A 137 -14.78 18.52 -0.89
CA GLU A 137 -14.86 19.93 -1.28
C GLU A 137 -16.13 20.20 -2.10
N GLN A 138 -16.37 19.42 -3.15
CA GLN A 138 -17.54 19.62 -4.01
C GLN A 138 -18.86 19.32 -3.30
N CYS A 139 -18.88 18.33 -2.40
CA CYS A 139 -20.07 18.06 -1.59
C CYS A 139 -20.36 19.21 -0.61
N ILE A 140 -19.34 19.85 -0.03
CA ILE A 140 -19.50 21.06 0.80
C ILE A 140 -20.01 22.24 -0.04
N GLU A 141 -19.41 22.49 -1.21
CA GLU A 141 -19.81 23.58 -2.11
C GLU A 141 -21.27 23.48 -2.54
N ARG A 142 -21.74 22.24 -2.79
CA ARG A 142 -23.12 21.94 -3.18
C ARG A 142 -24.09 21.91 -2.00
N GLY A 143 -23.62 22.09 -0.77
CA GLY A 143 -24.41 22.01 0.45
C GLY A 143 -24.91 20.60 0.78
N LEU A 144 -24.27 19.56 0.24
CA LEU A 144 -24.55 18.16 0.55
C LEU A 144 -23.91 17.74 1.88
N LEU A 145 -22.80 18.38 2.26
CA LEU A 145 -22.11 18.18 3.53
C LEU A 145 -22.00 19.49 4.34
N PRO A 146 -21.88 19.40 5.68
CA PRO A 146 -21.64 20.57 6.52
C PRO A 146 -20.32 21.27 6.18
N LYS A 147 -20.27 22.60 6.27
CA LYS A 147 -19.06 23.42 6.01
C LYS A 147 -17.85 23.14 6.93
N HIS A 148 -18.08 22.42 8.03
CA HIS A 148 -17.04 22.05 9.00
C HIS A 148 -16.67 20.56 8.92
N ALA A 149 -17.20 19.84 7.91
CA ALA A 149 -16.71 18.51 7.61
C ALA A 149 -15.25 18.61 7.18
N ASP A 150 -14.45 17.67 7.66
CA ASP A 150 -13.01 17.60 7.37
C ASP A 150 -12.64 16.18 6.91
N GLN A 151 -11.39 15.94 6.57
CA GLN A 151 -10.89 14.63 6.18
C GLN A 151 -9.47 14.44 6.72
N PHE A 152 -9.18 13.27 7.28
CA PHE A 152 -7.80 12.89 7.53
C PHE A 152 -7.12 12.57 6.20
N ASN A 153 -6.59 13.61 5.56
CA ASN A 153 -5.95 13.53 4.26
C ASN A 153 -4.98 14.71 4.07
N SER A 154 -3.75 14.50 4.52
CA SER A 154 -2.58 15.34 4.28
C SER A 154 -1.63 14.71 3.25
N ILE A 155 -2.07 13.66 2.55
CA ILE A 155 -1.23 12.83 1.67
C ILE A 155 -0.58 13.67 0.56
N ASP A 156 -1.38 14.43 -0.21
CA ASP A 156 -0.89 15.27 -1.31
C ASP A 156 0.13 16.32 -0.81
N THR A 157 -0.17 16.95 0.33
CA THR A 157 0.72 17.95 0.94
C THR A 157 2.04 17.34 1.39
N LYS A 158 2.01 16.17 2.03
CA LYS A 158 3.23 15.49 2.50
C LYS A 158 4.04 14.91 1.36
N LEU A 159 3.40 14.45 0.27
CA LEU A 159 4.12 14.00 -0.93
C LEU A 159 4.84 15.17 -1.59
N HIS A 160 4.21 16.34 -1.70
CA HIS A 160 4.88 17.56 -2.15
C HIS A 160 6.11 17.89 -1.31
N GLN A 161 5.99 17.80 0.01
CA GLN A 161 7.12 18.03 0.91
C GLN A 161 8.22 16.98 0.73
N ALA A 162 7.86 15.70 0.61
CA ALA A 162 8.81 14.61 0.39
C ALA A 162 9.59 14.80 -0.91
N PHE A 163 8.90 15.04 -2.03
CA PHE A 163 9.56 15.29 -3.32
C PHE A 163 10.42 16.57 -3.29
N ALA A 164 9.97 17.64 -2.66
CA ALA A 164 10.73 18.89 -2.56
C ALA A 164 12.04 18.75 -1.76
N GLN A 165 12.15 17.74 -0.90
CA GLN A 165 13.35 17.44 -0.12
C GLN A 165 14.34 16.56 -0.89
N LEU A 166 13.93 15.91 -1.97
CA LEU A 166 14.80 15.03 -2.75
C LEU A 166 15.84 15.82 -3.54
N GLN A 167 17.09 15.38 -3.47
CA GLN A 167 18.16 15.83 -4.36
C GLN A 167 18.23 14.89 -5.55
N VAL A 168 17.57 15.27 -6.65
CA VAL A 168 17.41 14.39 -7.82
C VAL A 168 18.20 14.91 -9.02
N ASN A 169 18.81 13.98 -9.73
CA ASN A 169 19.26 14.22 -11.10
C ASN A 169 18.03 14.09 -11.99
N GLN A 170 17.85 15.02 -12.93
CA GLN A 170 16.68 15.04 -13.79
C GLN A 170 16.98 14.41 -15.16
N PRO A 171 16.00 13.73 -15.77
CA PRO A 171 14.62 13.55 -15.31
C PRO A 171 14.45 12.42 -14.29
N PHE A 172 13.39 12.50 -13.48
CA PHE A 172 12.91 11.42 -12.62
C PHE A 172 11.93 10.54 -13.40
N TYR A 173 12.23 9.25 -13.53
CA TYR A 173 11.36 8.31 -14.23
C TYR A 173 10.36 7.66 -13.29
N PHE A 174 9.14 7.46 -13.78
CA PHE A 174 8.07 6.74 -13.11
C PHE A 174 7.63 5.61 -14.02
N ALA A 175 7.67 4.39 -13.50
CA ALA A 175 7.43 3.19 -14.26
C ALA A 175 6.29 2.36 -13.71
N SER A 176 5.49 1.84 -14.64
CA SER A 176 4.37 0.96 -14.39
C SER A 176 4.33 -0.16 -15.42
N MET A 177 3.57 -1.22 -15.12
CA MET A 177 3.38 -2.34 -16.04
C MET A 177 2.64 -1.91 -17.30
N LYS A 178 3.12 -2.33 -18.47
CA LYS A 178 2.51 -1.95 -19.74
C LYS A 178 1.05 -2.38 -19.82
N GLY A 179 0.17 -1.41 -20.10
CA GLY A 179 -1.27 -1.65 -20.24
C GLY A 179 -2.04 -1.71 -18.91
N SER A 180 -1.37 -1.65 -17.76
CA SER A 180 -2.05 -1.51 -16.47
C SER A 180 -2.56 -0.08 -16.28
N THR A 181 -3.88 0.09 -16.32
CA THR A 181 -4.50 1.43 -16.21
C THR A 181 -4.39 1.99 -14.80
N GLU A 182 -4.51 1.14 -13.77
CA GLU A 182 -4.38 1.54 -12.36
C GLU A 182 -2.94 1.94 -12.02
N ASP A 183 -1.95 1.12 -12.40
CA ASP A 183 -0.55 1.44 -12.13
C ASP A 183 -0.13 2.73 -12.85
N LYS A 184 -0.59 2.89 -14.10
CA LYS A 184 -0.35 4.12 -14.86
C LYS A 184 -1.01 5.32 -14.18
N GLY A 185 -2.25 5.17 -13.69
CA GLY A 185 -2.94 6.23 -12.95
C GLY A 185 -2.21 6.66 -11.68
N THR A 186 -1.70 5.68 -10.91
CA THR A 186 -0.91 5.93 -9.70
C THR A 186 0.41 6.63 -10.02
N THR A 187 1.13 6.17 -11.04
CA THR A 187 2.40 6.79 -11.46
C THR A 187 2.19 8.18 -12.06
N ASP A 188 1.15 8.39 -12.86
CA ASP A 188 0.79 9.73 -13.39
C ASP A 188 0.44 10.70 -12.26
N TYR A 189 -0.25 10.27 -11.20
CA TYR A 189 -0.49 11.11 -10.04
C TYR A 189 0.81 11.53 -9.35
N LEU A 190 1.71 10.59 -9.07
CA LEU A 190 3.01 10.89 -8.45
C LEU A 190 3.87 11.82 -9.34
N ARG A 191 3.82 11.64 -10.67
CA ARG A 191 4.46 12.55 -11.62
C ARG A 191 3.93 13.98 -11.50
N LEU A 192 2.60 14.16 -11.47
CA LEU A 192 1.99 15.48 -11.27
C LEU A 192 2.43 16.12 -9.95
N VAL A 193 2.56 15.32 -8.89
CA VAL A 193 3.05 15.80 -7.59
C VAL A 193 4.51 16.25 -7.65
N ALA A 194 5.38 15.47 -8.31
CA ALA A 194 6.79 15.79 -8.49
C ALA A 194 6.99 17.03 -9.39
N GLU A 195 6.24 17.15 -10.48
CA GLU A 195 6.31 18.28 -11.42
C GLU A 195 5.90 19.60 -10.76
N LYS A 196 4.91 19.58 -9.87
CA LYS A 196 4.48 20.76 -9.09
C LYS A 196 5.58 21.32 -8.19
N VAL A 197 6.58 20.53 -7.81
CA VAL A 197 7.76 20.99 -7.05
C VAL A 197 9.01 21.17 -7.92
N GLY A 198 8.85 21.15 -9.26
CA GLY A 198 9.90 21.48 -10.22
C GLY A 198 10.79 20.31 -10.65
N ILE A 199 10.38 19.06 -10.40
CA ILE A 199 11.10 17.87 -10.89
C ILE A 199 10.61 17.54 -12.31
N GLU A 200 11.49 17.59 -13.32
CA GLU A 200 11.20 17.03 -14.65
C GLU A 200 10.94 15.53 -14.50
N SER A 201 9.73 15.11 -14.88
CA SER A 201 9.30 13.71 -14.78
C SER A 201 9.15 13.07 -16.17
N ARG A 202 9.35 11.75 -16.24
CA ARG A 202 9.04 10.95 -17.43
C ARG A 202 8.34 9.66 -17.07
N HIS A 203 7.42 9.23 -17.93
CA HIS A 203 6.85 7.88 -17.88
C HIS A 203 7.73 6.92 -18.68
N ILE A 204 7.84 5.69 -18.21
CA ILE A 204 8.39 4.56 -18.97
C ILE A 204 7.66 3.27 -18.56
N ASP A 205 7.35 2.39 -19.50
CA ASP A 205 6.83 1.05 -19.14
C ASP A 205 8.00 0.21 -18.59
N ILE A 206 7.76 -0.62 -17.57
CA ILE A 206 8.82 -1.49 -16.98
C ILE A 206 9.52 -2.32 -18.07
N GLU A 207 8.74 -2.84 -19.03
CA GLU A 207 9.20 -3.66 -20.14
C GLU A 207 10.04 -2.91 -21.17
N ASP A 208 9.98 -1.58 -21.18
CA ASP A 208 10.70 -0.71 -22.12
C ASP A 208 12.02 -0.16 -21.52
N ILE A 209 12.36 -0.55 -20.28
CA ILE A 209 13.65 -0.19 -19.63
C ILE A 209 14.76 -1.09 -20.18
N GLY A 210 15.80 -0.46 -20.76
CA GLY A 210 17.00 -1.14 -21.24
C GLY A 210 18.11 -1.23 -20.19
N LEU A 211 18.99 -2.22 -20.34
CA LEU A 211 20.23 -2.35 -19.59
C LEU A 211 21.41 -2.40 -20.57
N THR A 212 22.34 -1.45 -20.49
CA THR A 212 23.51 -1.43 -21.39
C THR A 212 24.54 -2.49 -21.02
N SER A 213 25.52 -2.72 -21.89
CA SER A 213 26.66 -3.62 -21.63
C SER A 213 27.51 -3.21 -20.42
N GLU A 214 27.45 -1.93 -20.03
CA GLU A 214 28.15 -1.35 -18.88
C GLU A 214 27.32 -1.39 -17.60
N GLY A 215 26.14 -2.02 -17.60
CA GLY A 215 25.29 -2.15 -16.42
C GLY A 215 24.45 -0.92 -16.09
N ARG A 216 24.22 -0.01 -17.05
CA ARG A 216 23.43 1.20 -16.85
C ARG A 216 21.99 1.04 -17.36
N PHE A 217 21.02 1.46 -16.56
CA PHE A 217 19.61 1.51 -16.99
C PHE A 217 19.34 2.73 -17.88
N VAL A 218 18.65 2.49 -19.00
CA VAL A 218 18.37 3.49 -20.04
C VAL A 218 16.93 3.39 -20.56
N ASP A 219 16.43 4.49 -21.12
CA ASP A 219 15.14 4.52 -21.80
C ASP A 219 15.22 4.07 -23.27
N LEU A 220 14.07 4.10 -23.96
CA LEU A 220 13.93 3.78 -25.39
C LEU A 220 14.76 4.67 -26.35
N GLN A 221 15.44 5.71 -25.85
CA GLN A 221 16.35 6.57 -26.62
C GLN A 221 17.80 6.46 -26.10
N ASP A 222 18.14 5.39 -25.38
CA ASP A 222 19.44 5.16 -24.75
C ASP A 222 19.85 6.25 -23.75
N ARG A 223 18.88 7.00 -23.21
CA ARG A 223 19.15 8.03 -22.19
C ARG A 223 19.17 7.38 -20.83
N TRP A 224 20.18 7.71 -20.03
CA TRP A 224 20.31 7.26 -18.64
C TRP A 224 19.06 7.57 -17.81
N ILE A 225 18.69 6.60 -16.96
CA ILE A 225 17.66 6.71 -15.94
C ILE A 225 18.34 6.93 -14.58
N PRO A 226 18.41 8.16 -14.06
CA PRO A 226 19.10 8.42 -12.80
C PRO A 226 18.27 8.07 -11.56
N HIS A 227 16.95 8.27 -11.63
CA HIS A 227 15.99 8.03 -10.55
C HIS A 227 14.78 7.32 -11.15
N LEU A 228 14.32 6.25 -10.51
CA LEU A 228 13.24 5.41 -11.02
C LEU A 228 12.26 5.06 -9.90
N PHE A 229 11.07 5.67 -9.94
CA PHE A 229 9.92 5.16 -9.21
C PHE A 229 9.30 3.98 -9.98
N LYS A 230 8.92 2.90 -9.29
CA LYS A 230 8.38 1.70 -9.92
C LYS A 230 7.13 1.17 -9.20
N LEU A 231 6.13 0.80 -9.99
CA LEU A 231 5.12 -0.18 -9.61
C LEU A 231 5.50 -1.53 -10.20
N HIS A 232 6.62 -2.06 -9.72
CA HIS A 232 7.08 -3.42 -9.97
C HIS A 232 7.76 -3.91 -8.71
N ALA A 233 7.27 -5.02 -8.16
CA ALA A 233 7.62 -5.39 -6.81
C ALA A 233 9.03 -5.99 -6.70
N TRP A 234 9.73 -5.71 -5.60
CA TRP A 234 11.07 -6.20 -5.36
C TRP A 234 11.15 -7.73 -5.37
N GLU A 235 10.11 -8.45 -4.91
CA GLU A 235 10.09 -9.92 -4.98
C GLU A 235 10.17 -10.45 -6.41
N PHE A 236 9.58 -9.77 -7.40
CA PHE A 236 9.70 -10.17 -8.80
C PHE A 236 11.08 -9.81 -9.35
N ILE A 237 11.54 -8.59 -9.06
CA ILE A 237 12.85 -8.09 -9.49
C ILE A 237 13.98 -9.02 -9.03
N PHE A 238 13.91 -9.58 -7.83
CA PHE A 238 14.91 -10.51 -7.32
C PHE A 238 15.01 -11.81 -8.13
N HIS A 239 13.99 -12.16 -8.91
CA HIS A 239 13.96 -13.35 -9.75
C HIS A 239 14.14 -13.04 -11.25
N GLU A 240 14.30 -11.77 -11.61
CA GLU A 240 14.44 -11.33 -13.00
C GLU A 240 15.90 -11.08 -13.39
N PRO A 241 16.27 -11.29 -14.67
CA PRO A 241 17.66 -11.17 -15.11
C PRO A 241 18.33 -9.82 -14.84
N PHE A 242 17.57 -8.71 -14.85
CA PHE A 242 18.12 -7.38 -14.60
C PHE A 242 18.28 -7.07 -13.11
N GLY A 243 17.63 -7.82 -12.20
CA GLY A 243 17.68 -7.54 -10.77
C GLY A 243 19.10 -7.52 -10.23
N SER A 244 19.94 -8.46 -10.69
CA SER A 244 21.35 -8.52 -10.28
C SER A 244 22.18 -7.32 -10.72
N ALA A 245 21.75 -6.57 -11.75
CA ALA A 245 22.45 -5.39 -12.22
C ALA A 245 22.18 -4.15 -11.35
N ILE A 246 21.10 -4.15 -10.55
CA ILE A 246 20.68 -3.00 -9.75
C ILE A 246 21.77 -2.60 -8.74
N ALA A 247 22.38 -3.58 -8.07
CA ALA A 247 23.37 -3.34 -7.04
C ALA A 247 24.63 -2.59 -7.54
N GLU A 248 24.95 -2.71 -8.83
CA GLU A 248 26.11 -2.05 -9.45
C GLU A 248 25.71 -0.83 -10.31
N SER A 249 24.40 -0.58 -10.46
CA SER A 249 23.89 0.51 -11.28
C SER A 249 24.00 1.87 -10.57
N ASP A 250 24.00 2.95 -11.36
CA ASP A 250 23.95 4.33 -10.88
C ASP A 250 22.52 4.90 -10.86
N THR A 251 21.50 4.03 -10.90
CA THR A 251 20.08 4.37 -10.82
C THR A 251 19.59 4.25 -9.38
N GLN A 252 19.02 5.32 -8.83
CA GLN A 252 18.34 5.27 -7.53
C GLN A 252 16.89 4.80 -7.72
N PHE A 253 16.55 3.66 -7.10
CA PHE A 253 15.20 3.10 -7.14
C PHE A 253 14.32 3.64 -6.00
N PHE A 254 13.05 3.87 -6.33
CA PHE A 254 11.97 4.23 -5.42
C PHE A 254 10.78 3.30 -5.66
N GLU A 255 10.23 2.62 -4.67
CA GLU A 255 10.73 2.49 -3.30
C GLU A 255 12.08 1.74 -3.22
N PRO A 256 12.93 2.03 -2.21
CA PRO A 256 14.28 1.47 -2.13
C PRO A 256 14.26 -0.02 -1.74
N ALA A 257 15.35 -0.72 -2.03
CA ALA A 257 15.45 -2.17 -1.86
C ALA A 257 15.14 -2.65 -0.44
N TRP A 258 15.50 -1.89 0.60
CA TRP A 258 15.18 -2.24 1.99
C TRP A 258 13.68 -2.36 2.27
N LYS A 259 12.80 -1.72 1.48
CA LYS A 259 11.35 -1.88 1.63
C LYS A 259 10.83 -3.26 1.25
N SER A 260 11.62 -4.07 0.54
CA SER A 260 11.32 -5.50 0.33
C SER A 260 11.17 -6.29 1.64
N ILE A 261 11.78 -5.82 2.74
CA ILE A 261 11.61 -6.39 4.09
C ILE A 261 10.17 -6.18 4.58
N LEU A 262 9.56 -5.02 4.28
CA LEU A 262 8.25 -4.63 4.77
C LEU A 262 7.09 -5.04 3.85
N SER A 263 7.33 -5.19 2.55
CA SER A 263 6.32 -5.63 1.56
C SER A 263 6.10 -7.14 1.53
N ASN A 264 6.53 -7.85 2.57
CA ASN A 264 6.50 -9.30 2.70
C ASN A 264 5.78 -9.69 3.99
N LYS A 265 4.75 -10.55 3.91
CA LYS A 265 3.96 -10.96 5.07
C LYS A 265 4.75 -11.73 6.13
N GLY A 266 5.91 -12.30 5.79
CA GLY A 266 6.88 -12.86 6.75
C GLY A 266 7.34 -11.86 7.82
N ILE A 267 7.18 -10.55 7.58
CA ILE A 267 7.48 -9.51 8.57
C ILE A 267 6.49 -9.51 9.74
N LEU A 268 5.25 -9.95 9.55
CA LEU A 268 4.20 -9.90 10.58
C LEU A 268 4.54 -10.78 11.80
N PRO A 269 4.98 -12.05 11.63
CA PRO A 269 5.57 -12.84 12.71
C PRO A 269 6.71 -12.15 13.46
N LEU A 270 7.64 -11.51 12.75
CA LEU A 270 8.77 -10.82 13.37
C LEU A 270 8.31 -9.59 14.17
N LEU A 271 7.41 -8.79 13.58
CA LEU A 271 6.84 -7.63 14.24
C LEU A 271 6.12 -8.02 15.54
N TRP A 272 5.38 -9.13 15.53
CA TRP A 272 4.76 -9.70 16.72
C TRP A 272 5.77 -10.25 17.73
N GLU A 273 6.82 -10.95 17.28
CA GLU A 273 7.87 -11.52 18.12
C GLU A 273 8.58 -10.41 18.93
N PHE A 274 8.94 -9.31 18.27
CA PHE A 274 9.66 -8.20 18.90
C PHE A 274 8.77 -7.23 19.68
N ASN A 275 7.46 -7.20 19.41
CA ASN A 275 6.51 -6.25 20.03
C ASN A 275 5.28 -6.95 20.61
N LYS A 276 5.49 -8.14 21.21
CA LYS A 276 4.41 -9.00 21.70
C LYS A 276 3.51 -8.28 22.71
N GLY A 277 2.21 -8.32 22.46
CA GLY A 277 1.19 -7.71 23.32
C GLY A 277 0.82 -6.28 22.93
N HIS A 278 1.43 -5.71 21.89
CA HIS A 278 1.02 -4.42 21.34
C HIS A 278 -0.46 -4.45 20.92
N PRO A 279 -1.28 -3.45 21.30
CA PRO A 279 -2.73 -3.50 21.13
C PRO A 279 -3.18 -3.55 19.67
N ASN A 280 -2.41 -3.01 18.73
CA ASN A 280 -2.73 -2.99 17.30
C ASN A 280 -2.16 -4.18 16.53
N LEU A 281 -1.34 -5.03 17.14
CA LEU A 281 -0.80 -6.22 16.49
C LEU A 281 -1.68 -7.45 16.73
N LEU A 282 -1.54 -8.42 15.83
CA LEU A 282 -2.17 -9.73 15.87
C LEU A 282 -1.09 -10.79 16.08
N ALA A 283 -1.41 -11.84 16.82
CA ALA A 283 -0.48 -12.95 16.94
C ALA A 283 -0.17 -13.53 15.56
N ALA A 284 1.10 -13.66 15.21
CA ALA A 284 1.52 -14.21 13.93
C ALA A 284 2.73 -15.13 14.10
N HIS A 285 2.80 -16.17 13.28
CA HIS A 285 3.92 -17.12 13.23
C HIS A 285 4.07 -17.71 11.83
N LEU A 286 5.25 -18.24 11.53
CA LEU A 286 5.48 -19.02 10.31
C LEU A 286 4.60 -20.27 10.34
N ASP A 287 3.92 -20.56 9.23
CA ASP A 287 3.21 -21.83 9.08
C ASP A 287 4.21 -22.93 8.68
N THR A 288 4.52 -23.80 9.63
CA THR A 288 5.46 -24.92 9.42
C THR A 288 4.78 -26.15 8.82
N GLU A 289 3.44 -26.17 8.74
CA GLU A 289 2.66 -27.31 8.24
C GLU A 289 1.52 -26.85 7.31
N PRO A 290 1.81 -26.18 6.18
CA PRO A 290 0.79 -25.57 5.31
C PRO A 290 -0.19 -26.57 4.68
N GLY A 291 0.12 -27.86 4.70
CA GLY A 291 -0.79 -28.94 4.28
C GLY A 291 -1.89 -29.28 5.30
N LYS A 292 -1.83 -28.75 6.53
CA LYS A 292 -2.88 -28.92 7.54
C LYS A 292 -3.95 -27.85 7.41
N ALA A 293 -5.16 -28.16 7.89
CA ALA A 293 -6.25 -27.20 7.95
C ALA A 293 -5.85 -25.98 8.81
N VAL A 294 -6.25 -24.78 8.37
CA VAL A 294 -6.09 -23.55 9.15
C VAL A 294 -6.84 -23.70 10.47
N PRO A 295 -6.23 -23.38 11.63
CA PRO A 295 -6.93 -23.43 12.91
C PRO A 295 -8.07 -22.40 13.01
N LYS A 296 -9.10 -22.70 13.82
CA LYS A 296 -10.17 -21.73 14.10
C LYS A 296 -9.62 -20.42 14.66
N GLY A 297 -10.08 -19.30 14.11
CA GLY A 297 -9.64 -17.97 14.48
C GLY A 297 -8.30 -17.57 13.88
N TRP A 298 -7.88 -18.20 12.78
CA TRP A 298 -6.61 -17.90 12.09
C TRP A 298 -6.80 -17.73 10.59
N VAL A 299 -5.82 -17.05 9.99
CA VAL A 299 -5.69 -16.80 8.55
C VAL A 299 -4.31 -17.26 8.11
N ARG A 300 -4.26 -18.09 7.08
CA ARG A 300 -3.05 -18.44 6.34
C ARG A 300 -2.84 -17.48 5.19
N LYS A 301 -1.62 -16.95 5.07
CA LYS A 301 -1.25 -16.00 4.00
C LYS A 301 0.12 -16.36 3.40
N PRO A 302 0.27 -16.49 2.08
CA PRO A 302 1.58 -16.61 1.46
C PRO A 302 2.39 -15.33 1.62
N PHE A 303 3.70 -15.44 1.78
CA PHE A 303 4.61 -14.31 2.03
C PHE A 303 4.44 -13.14 1.05
N PHE A 304 4.45 -13.44 -0.24
CA PHE A 304 4.44 -12.45 -1.32
C PHE A 304 3.05 -12.23 -1.94
N SER A 305 2.01 -12.80 -1.35
CA SER A 305 0.64 -12.64 -1.86
C SER A 305 0.16 -11.20 -1.84
N ARG A 306 -0.72 -10.85 -2.79
CA ARG A 306 -1.35 -9.53 -2.91
C ARG A 306 -2.85 -9.71 -3.18
N GLU A 307 -3.63 -8.65 -2.94
CA GLU A 307 -5.06 -8.58 -3.34
C GLU A 307 -5.93 -9.76 -2.86
N GLY A 308 -5.61 -10.33 -1.70
CA GLY A 308 -6.36 -11.47 -1.14
C GLY A 308 -6.11 -12.82 -1.81
N ALA A 309 -5.16 -12.92 -2.74
CA ALA A 309 -4.84 -14.17 -3.44
C ALA A 309 -4.28 -15.26 -2.49
N ASN A 310 -4.72 -16.50 -2.70
CA ASN A 310 -4.31 -17.69 -1.92
C ASN A 310 -4.55 -17.61 -0.41
N ILE A 311 -5.40 -16.69 0.04
CA ILE A 311 -5.78 -16.58 1.45
C ILE A 311 -6.70 -17.72 1.83
N GLU A 312 -6.41 -18.38 2.95
CA GLU A 312 -7.29 -19.36 3.57
C GLU A 312 -7.52 -18.95 5.02
N LEU A 313 -8.78 -18.80 5.44
CA LEU A 313 -9.13 -18.48 6.82
C LEU A 313 -10.14 -19.46 7.37
N GLN A 314 -10.04 -19.68 8.68
CA GLN A 314 -11.09 -20.32 9.44
C GLN A 314 -11.53 -19.36 10.55
N THR A 315 -12.79 -18.94 10.53
CA THR A 315 -13.36 -18.06 11.57
C THR A 315 -13.48 -18.79 12.91
N ALA A 316 -13.73 -18.05 13.99
CA ALA A 316 -13.90 -18.63 15.32
C ALA A 316 -15.10 -19.60 15.42
N ASP A 317 -16.19 -19.33 14.68
CA ASP A 317 -17.37 -20.19 14.56
C ASP A 317 -17.17 -21.36 13.58
N GLY A 318 -16.06 -21.37 12.83
CA GLY A 318 -15.63 -22.50 12.00
C GLY A 318 -15.98 -22.41 10.52
N LEU A 319 -16.48 -21.26 10.05
CA LEU A 319 -16.60 -20.97 8.62
C LEU A 319 -15.19 -20.96 8.00
N ILE A 320 -15.03 -21.70 6.91
CA ILE A 320 -13.79 -21.74 6.13
C ILE A 320 -14.01 -20.94 4.86
N VAL A 321 -13.13 -19.98 4.59
CA VAL A 321 -13.09 -19.23 3.32
C VAL A 321 -11.72 -19.41 2.71
N LYS A 322 -11.69 -19.67 1.40
CA LYS A 322 -10.47 -19.86 0.64
C LYS A 322 -10.60 -19.15 -0.69
N GLU A 323 -9.56 -18.42 -1.05
CA GLU A 323 -9.38 -17.83 -2.37
C GLU A 323 -8.23 -18.54 -3.10
N ASP A 324 -8.37 -18.67 -4.41
CA ASP A 324 -7.31 -19.21 -5.26
C ASP A 324 -6.30 -18.11 -5.62
N GLY A 325 -5.20 -18.47 -6.30
CA GLY A 325 -4.20 -17.52 -6.77
C GLY A 325 -2.86 -18.18 -7.14
N PRO A 326 -1.90 -17.40 -7.63
CA PRO A 326 -0.63 -17.92 -8.14
C PRO A 326 0.43 -18.21 -7.06
N TYR A 327 0.27 -17.69 -5.85
CA TYR A 327 1.30 -17.69 -4.79
C TYR A 327 1.40 -19.04 -4.09
N THR A 328 2.20 -19.94 -4.68
CA THR A 328 2.35 -21.34 -4.23
C THR A 328 3.80 -21.76 -4.02
N ASP A 329 4.74 -20.87 -4.32
CA ASP A 329 6.19 -21.08 -4.36
C ASP A 329 6.94 -20.40 -3.21
N ALA A 330 6.22 -19.76 -2.29
CA ALA A 330 6.76 -19.11 -1.11
C ALA A 330 6.18 -19.69 0.20
N PRO A 331 6.87 -19.51 1.34
CA PRO A 331 6.33 -19.88 2.64
C PRO A 331 5.04 -19.13 3.00
N PHE A 332 4.35 -19.64 4.02
CA PHE A 332 3.11 -19.07 4.53
C PHE A 332 3.29 -18.62 5.97
N ILE A 333 2.52 -17.62 6.38
CA ILE A 333 2.29 -17.28 7.79
C ILE A 333 0.91 -17.76 8.23
N LEU A 334 0.75 -17.96 9.54
CA LEU A 334 -0.53 -17.97 10.23
C LEU A 334 -0.62 -16.69 11.07
N GLN A 335 -1.69 -15.94 10.89
CA GLN A 335 -2.02 -14.74 11.67
C GLN A 335 -3.39 -14.90 12.34
N GLU A 336 -3.53 -14.44 13.58
CA GLU A 336 -4.79 -14.41 14.30
C GLU A 336 -5.83 -13.63 13.48
N PHE A 337 -7.03 -14.18 13.35
CA PHE A 337 -8.09 -13.60 12.55
C PHE A 337 -8.71 -12.40 13.27
N ALA A 338 -8.54 -11.21 12.69
CA ALA A 338 -9.33 -10.03 13.02
C ALA A 338 -10.46 -9.88 12.00
N PRO A 339 -11.75 -10.02 12.38
CA PRO A 339 -12.85 -9.88 11.44
C PRO A 339 -12.93 -8.44 10.94
N LEU A 340 -13.10 -8.27 9.63
CA LEU A 340 -13.46 -6.96 9.07
C LEU A 340 -14.85 -6.56 9.59
N PRO A 341 -15.05 -5.30 10.03
CA PRO A 341 -16.39 -4.83 10.38
C PRO A 341 -17.33 -4.94 9.19
N ARG A 342 -18.58 -5.34 9.47
CA ARG A 342 -19.63 -5.46 8.46
C ARG A 342 -20.61 -4.29 8.58
N PHE A 343 -20.79 -3.56 7.48
CA PHE A 343 -21.79 -2.49 7.34
C PHE A 343 -22.77 -2.85 6.23
N GLY A 344 -23.98 -3.28 6.62
CA GLY A 344 -24.92 -3.89 5.68
C GLY A 344 -24.39 -5.23 5.19
N ASP A 345 -24.16 -5.37 3.90
CA ASP A 345 -23.63 -6.59 3.27
C ASP A 345 -22.14 -6.50 2.90
N SER A 346 -21.47 -5.42 3.30
CA SER A 346 -20.09 -5.15 2.94
C SER A 346 -19.16 -5.25 4.15
N TYR A 347 -18.01 -5.87 3.94
CA TYR A 347 -16.89 -5.97 4.88
C TYR A 347 -15.90 -4.85 4.58
N THR A 348 -15.46 -4.14 5.62
CA THR A 348 -14.75 -2.87 5.44
C THR A 348 -13.33 -2.94 5.98
N LEU A 349 -12.39 -2.44 5.18
CA LEU A 349 -10.97 -2.34 5.50
C LEU A 349 -10.53 -0.87 5.46
N ILE A 350 -9.63 -0.49 6.36
CA ILE A 350 -9.00 0.83 6.36
C ILE A 350 -7.58 0.71 5.83
N GLY A 351 -7.27 1.41 4.75
CA GLY A 351 -5.90 1.60 4.29
C GLY A 351 -5.35 2.90 4.87
N SER A 352 -4.42 2.83 5.81
CA SER A 352 -3.78 3.99 6.44
C SER A 352 -2.44 4.30 5.79
N TRP A 353 -2.28 5.54 5.31
CA TRP A 353 -1.15 5.96 4.51
C TRP A 353 -0.06 6.59 5.36
N VAL A 354 1.18 6.22 5.06
CA VAL A 354 2.41 6.85 5.56
C VAL A 354 3.11 7.52 4.39
N ILE A 355 3.48 8.78 4.53
CA ILE A 355 4.26 9.54 3.56
C ILE A 355 5.55 10.02 4.22
N GLY A 356 6.70 9.63 3.65
CA GLY A 356 7.98 9.64 4.36
C GLY A 356 7.85 8.77 5.61
N ASP A 357 8.05 9.40 6.77
CA ASP A 357 7.92 8.76 8.09
C ASP A 357 6.65 9.21 8.86
N GLN A 358 5.64 9.77 8.18
CA GLN A 358 4.47 10.35 8.84
C GLN A 358 3.17 9.73 8.38
N ALA A 359 2.30 9.36 9.33
CA ALA A 359 0.90 9.08 9.05
C ALA A 359 0.25 10.28 8.35
N ALA A 360 -0.49 10.05 7.26
CA ALA A 360 -0.87 11.11 6.33
C ALA A 360 -2.34 11.11 5.96
N GLY A 361 -3.02 9.98 5.98
CA GLY A 361 -4.44 9.89 5.66
C GLY A 361 -4.93 8.47 5.62
N ILE A 362 -6.21 8.28 5.31
CA ILE A 362 -6.81 6.95 5.16
C ILE A 362 -7.62 6.83 3.86
N GLY A 363 -7.75 5.62 3.35
CA GLY A 363 -8.78 5.22 2.40
C GLY A 363 -9.65 4.12 3.01
N VAL A 364 -10.89 3.99 2.52
CA VAL A 364 -11.83 2.94 2.97
C VAL A 364 -12.20 2.04 1.81
N ARG A 365 -11.93 0.74 1.97
CA ARG A 365 -12.27 -0.29 0.97
C ARG A 365 -13.40 -1.18 1.47
N GLU A 366 -14.31 -1.56 0.58
CA GLU A 366 -15.42 -2.48 0.85
C GLU A 366 -15.45 -3.66 -0.11
N ASP A 367 -15.70 -4.85 0.42
CA ASP A 367 -15.99 -6.04 -0.36
C ASP A 367 -17.27 -6.73 0.13
N ASN A 368 -17.94 -7.48 -0.75
CA ASN A 368 -19.10 -8.29 -0.35
C ASN A 368 -18.67 -9.67 0.20
N SER A 369 -17.38 -9.94 0.24
CA SER A 369 -16.75 -11.13 0.82
C SER A 369 -15.82 -10.78 1.98
N LEU A 370 -15.40 -11.79 2.74
CA LEU A 370 -14.51 -11.63 3.89
C LEU A 370 -13.06 -11.29 3.52
N ILE A 371 -12.69 -11.44 2.24
CA ILE A 371 -11.34 -11.20 1.73
C ILE A 371 -11.46 -10.08 0.69
N THR A 372 -10.87 -8.92 1.00
CA THR A 372 -10.80 -7.81 0.06
C THR A 372 -9.93 -8.17 -1.13
N LYS A 373 -10.35 -7.73 -2.31
CA LYS A 373 -9.76 -7.99 -3.61
C LYS A 373 -9.36 -6.68 -4.26
N ASP A 374 -8.64 -6.76 -5.36
CA ASP A 374 -8.27 -5.59 -6.17
C ASP A 374 -9.50 -4.76 -6.61
N SER A 375 -10.58 -5.45 -6.98
CA SER A 375 -11.85 -4.83 -7.38
C SER A 375 -12.72 -4.34 -6.21
N SER A 376 -12.27 -4.46 -4.96
CA SER A 376 -13.06 -3.99 -3.80
C SER A 376 -13.34 -2.50 -3.93
N ARG A 377 -14.55 -2.06 -3.61
CA ARG A 377 -14.98 -0.67 -3.78
C ARG A 377 -14.18 0.27 -2.89
N PHE A 378 -13.86 1.46 -3.38
CA PHE A 378 -13.34 2.58 -2.60
C PHE A 378 -14.48 3.53 -2.26
N LEU A 379 -14.65 3.84 -0.97
CA LEU A 379 -15.63 4.80 -0.48
C LEU A 379 -14.93 5.97 0.21
N PRO A 380 -15.42 7.21 0.05
CA PRO A 380 -14.85 8.36 0.72
C PRO A 380 -15.09 8.31 2.24
N HIS A 381 -14.17 8.91 3.01
CA HIS A 381 -14.41 9.23 4.42
C HIS A 381 -14.52 10.73 4.67
N LEU A 382 -15.07 11.05 5.83
CA LEU A 382 -15.01 12.38 6.43
C LEU A 382 -14.89 12.30 7.95
N ILE A 383 -14.50 13.42 8.53
CA ILE A 383 -14.49 13.72 9.96
C ILE A 383 -15.67 14.65 10.25
N LEU A 384 -16.55 14.21 11.14
CA LEU A 384 -17.65 15.01 11.66
C LEU A 384 -17.90 14.60 13.11
N GLY A 385 -17.85 15.59 14.01
CA GLY A 385 -18.10 15.42 15.44
C GLY A 385 -16.87 15.65 16.28
#